data_AF-A0A8D2NYQ6-F1
#
_entry.id   AF-A0A8D2NYQ6-F1
#
_cell.length_a   1.000
_cell.length_b   1.000
_cell.length_c   1.000
_cell.angle_alpha   90.00
_cell.angle_beta   90.00
_cell.angle_gamma   90.00
#
_symmetry.space_group_name_H-M   'P 1'
#
loop_
_entity.id
_entity.type
_entity.pdbx_description
1 polymer ?
#
loop_
_entity_poly.entity_id
_entity_poly.type
_entity_poly.pdbx_seq_one_letter_code
_entity_poly.pdbx_strand_id
1 'polypeptide(L)'
;CRFKDVRRNLQKDIGELKSCGIQDIFVLCTRGELSKYRVPNLIDSYQQHGMCVHHHPIPDGNAPDIATCCKILEELRTCLENKRKTMIHCYGGLGRSCLVAACLLLQLSDTLAPQQVIESLRNLRGSGAIQTIKQYNFLHDFRENLAAHLATEDAALRSASR
;
A
#
# COMPACT_ATOMS: atom_id res chain seq x y z
N CYS A 1 -14.06 -7.12 -16.82
CA CYS A 1 -13.74 -5.73 -17.19
C CYS A 1 -12.69 -5.72 -18.32
N ARG A 2 -12.84 -4.83 -19.30
CA ARG A 2 -11.81 -4.55 -20.32
C ARG A 2 -11.35 -3.10 -20.14
N PHE A 3 -10.05 -2.89 -20.02
CA PHE A 3 -9.44 -1.56 -19.98
C PHE A 3 -8.15 -1.58 -20.79
N LYS A 4 -8.05 -0.69 -21.78
CA LYS A 4 -7.02 -0.80 -22.85
C LYS A 4 -7.04 -2.21 -23.46
N ASP A 5 -5.86 -2.84 -23.53
CA ASP A 5 -5.67 -4.19 -24.08
C ASP A 5 -5.82 -5.30 -23.02
N VAL A 6 -6.09 -4.93 -21.76
CA VAL A 6 -6.26 -5.88 -20.66
C VAL A 6 -7.72 -6.26 -20.50
N ARG A 7 -8.02 -7.56 -20.54
CA ARG A 7 -9.33 -8.13 -20.24
C ARG A 7 -9.22 -9.09 -19.05
N ARG A 8 -9.93 -8.77 -17.98
CA ARG A 8 -10.01 -9.56 -16.74
C ARG A 8 -11.46 -9.89 -16.40
N ASN A 9 -11.69 -10.90 -15.57
CA ASN A 9 -13.00 -11.16 -15.00
C ASN A 9 -12.92 -10.96 -13.49
N LEU A 10 -13.59 -9.93 -12.97
CA LEU A 10 -13.51 -9.56 -11.57
C LEU A 10 -13.93 -10.71 -10.63
N GLN A 11 -15.01 -11.42 -10.96
CA GLN A 11 -15.50 -12.52 -10.14
C GLN A 11 -14.52 -13.70 -10.13
N LYS A 12 -13.91 -13.99 -11.27
CA LYS A 12 -12.87 -15.03 -11.36
C LYS A 12 -11.65 -14.65 -10.52
N ASP A 13 -11.16 -13.42 -10.68
CA ASP A 13 -9.99 -12.91 -9.95
C ASP A 13 -10.26 -12.94 -8.42
N ILE A 14 -11.45 -12.53 -7.97
CA ILE A 14 -11.86 -12.63 -6.56
C ILE A 14 -11.90 -14.09 -6.07
N GLY A 15 -12.42 -15.01 -6.88
CA GLY A 15 -12.42 -16.43 -6.57
C GLY A 15 -11.01 -16.99 -6.38
N GLU A 16 -10.05 -16.56 -7.21
CA GLU A 16 -8.64 -16.94 -7.10
C GLU A 16 -7.99 -16.35 -5.84
N LEU A 17 -8.29 -15.11 -5.46
CA LEU A 17 -7.81 -14.54 -4.20
C LEU A 17 -8.33 -15.30 -2.98
N LYS A 18 -9.60 -15.70 -3.01
CA LYS A 18 -10.22 -16.49 -1.96
C LYS A 18 -9.63 -17.90 -1.87
N SER A 19 -9.40 -18.57 -3.00
CA SER A 19 -8.75 -19.89 -3.01
C SER A 19 -7.30 -19.81 -2.53
N CYS A 20 -6.62 -18.69 -2.78
CA CYS A 20 -5.33 -18.38 -2.19
C CYS A 20 -5.40 -18.06 -0.69
N GLY A 21 -6.59 -17.92 -0.08
CA GLY A 21 -6.77 -17.63 1.33
C GLY A 21 -6.42 -16.19 1.73
N ILE A 22 -6.51 -15.23 0.79
CA ILE A 22 -6.35 -13.81 1.10
C ILE A 22 -7.46 -13.37 2.06
N GLN A 23 -7.07 -12.65 3.10
CA GLN A 23 -7.93 -12.23 4.20
C GLN A 23 -8.06 -10.71 4.29
N ASP A 24 -6.96 -10.00 4.06
CA ASP A 24 -6.88 -8.55 4.16
C ASP A 24 -6.34 -7.97 2.83
N ILE A 25 -7.00 -6.94 2.30
CA ILE A 25 -6.64 -6.29 1.04
C ILE A 25 -6.50 -4.79 1.23
N PHE A 26 -5.31 -4.28 0.93
CA PHE A 26 -5.00 -2.86 0.86
C PHE A 26 -5.16 -2.36 -0.57
N VAL A 27 -6.15 -1.49 -0.78
CA VAL A 27 -6.48 -0.90 -2.09
C VAL A 27 -5.92 0.52 -2.14
N LEU A 28 -4.94 0.77 -3.01
CA LEU A 28 -4.29 2.08 -3.14
C LEU A 28 -4.86 2.94 -4.27
N CYS A 29 -5.78 2.40 -5.07
CA CYS A 29 -6.43 3.12 -6.16
C CYS A 29 -7.46 4.11 -5.62
N THR A 30 -7.54 5.29 -6.23
CA THR A 30 -8.63 6.25 -5.98
C THR A 30 -9.97 5.72 -6.53
N ARG A 31 -11.11 6.22 -6.01
CA ARG A 31 -12.44 5.86 -6.57
C ARG A 31 -12.58 6.24 -8.05
N GLY A 32 -11.94 7.35 -8.45
CA GLY A 32 -11.87 7.77 -9.85
C GLY A 32 -11.14 6.74 -10.73
N GLU A 33 -10.03 6.19 -10.24
CA GLU A 33 -9.32 5.10 -10.90
C GLU A 33 -10.16 3.81 -10.98
N LEU A 34 -10.82 3.40 -9.88
CA LEU A 34 -11.68 2.22 -9.89
C LEU A 34 -12.79 2.33 -10.95
N SER A 35 -13.38 3.51 -11.08
CA SER A 35 -14.38 3.81 -12.12
C SER A 35 -13.75 3.77 -13.52
N LYS A 36 -12.60 4.42 -13.70
CA LYS A 36 -11.83 4.43 -14.97
C LYS A 36 -11.48 3.03 -15.45
N TYR A 37 -11.13 2.12 -14.53
CA TYR A 37 -10.77 0.73 -14.83
C TYR A 37 -11.97 -0.22 -14.88
N ARG A 38 -13.19 0.33 -14.85
CA ARG A 38 -14.47 -0.41 -14.95
C ARG A 38 -14.65 -1.44 -13.83
N VAL A 39 -14.24 -1.08 -12.62
CA VAL A 39 -14.44 -1.84 -11.38
C VAL A 39 -14.89 -0.90 -10.22
N PRO A 40 -15.93 -0.07 -10.41
CA PRO A 40 -16.33 0.92 -9.39
C PRO A 40 -16.73 0.29 -8.05
N ASN A 41 -17.25 -0.94 -8.08
CA ASN A 41 -17.71 -1.70 -6.91
C ASN A 41 -16.66 -2.71 -6.42
N LEU A 42 -15.36 -2.50 -6.74
CA LEU A 42 -14.29 -3.44 -6.39
C LEU A 42 -14.21 -3.71 -4.89
N ILE A 43 -14.28 -2.64 -4.09
CA ILE A 43 -14.20 -2.68 -2.63
C ILE A 43 -15.37 -3.50 -2.07
N ASP A 44 -16.60 -3.17 -2.47
CA ASP A 44 -17.81 -3.90 -2.05
C ASP A 44 -17.73 -5.38 -2.47
N SER A 45 -17.20 -5.66 -3.66
CA SER A 45 -17.05 -7.03 -4.16
C SER A 45 -16.08 -7.84 -3.29
N TYR A 46 -14.97 -7.25 -2.81
CA TYR A 46 -14.07 -7.92 -1.87
C TYR A 46 -14.76 -8.20 -0.53
N GLN A 47 -15.47 -7.21 0.02
CA GLN A 47 -16.17 -7.33 1.30
C GLN A 47 -17.27 -8.41 1.26
N GLN A 48 -18.06 -8.46 0.17
CA GLN A 48 -19.08 -9.50 -0.05
C GLN A 48 -18.50 -10.92 -0.08
N HIS A 49 -17.21 -11.06 -0.40
CA HIS A 49 -16.51 -12.35 -0.41
C HIS A 49 -15.76 -12.64 0.89
N GLY A 50 -15.98 -11.86 1.94
CA GLY A 50 -15.45 -12.08 3.29
C GLY A 50 -14.02 -11.59 3.49
N MET A 51 -13.50 -10.73 2.60
CA MET A 51 -12.19 -10.10 2.75
C MET A 51 -12.31 -8.76 3.47
N CYS A 52 -11.43 -8.49 4.42
CA CYS A 52 -11.28 -7.18 5.04
C CYS A 52 -10.58 -6.24 4.07
N VAL A 53 -11.12 -5.04 3.88
CA VAL A 53 -10.60 -4.08 2.89
C VAL A 53 -10.16 -2.79 3.57
N HIS A 54 -8.90 -2.43 3.35
CA HIS A 54 -8.26 -1.21 3.82
C HIS A 54 -8.09 -0.28 2.61
N HIS A 55 -8.95 0.74 2.48
CA HIS A 55 -8.93 1.66 1.32
C HIS A 55 -8.15 2.94 1.63
N HIS A 56 -6.94 3.04 1.08
CA HIS A 56 -6.04 4.18 1.26
C HIS A 56 -5.65 4.77 -0.10
N PRO A 57 -6.48 5.66 -0.67
CA PRO A 57 -6.29 6.15 -2.03
C PRO A 57 -5.02 7.00 -2.15
N ILE A 58 -4.10 6.59 -3.03
CA ILE A 58 -2.89 7.34 -3.38
C ILE A 58 -2.98 7.69 -4.87
N PRO A 59 -2.94 8.98 -5.27
CA PRO A 59 -2.98 9.37 -6.67
C PRO A 59 -1.85 8.72 -7.48
N ASP A 60 -2.13 8.38 -8.73
CA ASP A 60 -1.17 7.70 -9.59
C ASP A 60 0.13 8.51 -9.76
N GLY A 61 1.28 7.82 -9.74
CA GLY A 61 2.61 8.43 -9.79
C GLY A 61 3.04 9.22 -8.54
N ASN A 62 2.19 9.37 -7.52
CA ASN A 62 2.53 10.08 -6.27
C ASN A 62 2.92 9.11 -5.13
N ALA A 63 3.27 9.71 -4.00
CA ALA A 63 3.46 9.08 -2.69
C ALA A 63 2.35 9.56 -1.73
N PRO A 64 2.02 8.81 -0.67
CA PRO A 64 1.13 9.30 0.38
C PRO A 64 1.81 10.43 1.17
N ASP A 65 1.05 11.19 1.96
CA ASP A 65 1.65 11.96 3.07
C ASP A 65 2.11 11.02 4.19
N ILE A 66 2.95 11.53 5.10
CA ILE A 66 3.56 10.69 6.14
C ILE A 66 2.52 10.12 7.10
N ALA A 67 1.48 10.87 7.46
CA ALA A 67 0.43 10.42 8.39
C ALA A 67 -0.38 9.26 7.79
N THR A 68 -0.80 9.39 6.52
CA THR A 68 -1.45 8.33 5.76
C THR A 68 -0.54 7.12 5.62
N CYS A 69 0.76 7.33 5.37
CA CYS A 69 1.71 6.24 5.31
C CYS A 69 1.81 5.50 6.66
N CYS A 70 1.91 6.21 7.78
CA CYS A 70 1.97 5.61 9.12
C CYS A 70 0.75 4.75 9.40
N LYS A 71 -0.45 5.27 9.12
CA LYS A 71 -1.70 4.52 9.26
C LYS A 71 -1.70 3.23 8.44
N ILE A 72 -1.30 3.28 7.17
CA ILE A 72 -1.19 2.07 6.33
C ILE A 72 -0.22 1.06 6.95
N LEU A 73 0.93 1.52 7.45
CA LEU A 73 1.97 0.66 8.02
C LEU A 73 1.53 0.03 9.35
N GLU A 74 0.79 0.75 10.19
CA GLU A 74 0.21 0.24 11.44
C GLU A 74 -0.82 -0.87 11.16
N GLU A 75 -1.73 -0.64 10.21
CA GLU A 75 -2.72 -1.64 9.80
C GLU A 75 -2.04 -2.87 9.19
N LEU A 76 -0.99 -2.68 8.36
CA LEU A 76 -0.20 -3.78 7.80
C LEU A 76 0.54 -4.58 8.88
N ARG A 77 1.16 -3.89 9.84
CA ARG A 77 1.84 -4.52 10.98
C ARG A 77 0.86 -5.34 11.80
N THR A 78 -0.31 -4.78 12.10
CA THR A 78 -1.40 -5.49 12.80
C THR A 78 -1.80 -6.75 12.04
N CYS A 79 -1.91 -6.69 10.72
CA CYS A 79 -2.21 -7.87 9.89
C CYS A 79 -1.10 -8.94 9.99
N LEU A 80 0.18 -8.53 9.92
CA LEU A 80 1.32 -9.44 10.02
C LEU A 80 1.42 -10.12 11.39
N GLU A 81 1.25 -9.36 12.48
CA GLU A 81 1.26 -9.87 13.86
C GLU A 81 0.16 -10.90 14.09
N ASN A 82 -1.02 -10.66 13.52
CA ASN A 82 -2.15 -11.58 13.55
C ASN A 82 -2.07 -12.71 12.50
N LYS A 83 -0.93 -12.88 11.82
CA LYS A 83 -0.67 -13.90 10.79
C LYS A 83 -1.73 -13.90 9.67
N ARG A 84 -2.29 -12.72 9.37
CA ARG A 84 -3.30 -12.53 8.34
C ARG A 84 -2.64 -12.54 6.97
N LYS A 85 -3.20 -13.32 6.05
CA LYS A 85 -2.71 -13.38 4.67
C LYS A 85 -3.14 -12.12 3.93
N THR A 86 -2.20 -11.22 3.73
CA THR A 86 -2.46 -9.83 3.33
C THR A 86 -1.98 -9.54 1.91
N MET A 87 -2.78 -8.80 1.15
CA MET A 87 -2.47 -8.34 -0.20
C MET A 87 -2.44 -6.81 -0.24
N ILE A 88 -1.49 -6.22 -0.95
CA ILE A 88 -1.46 -4.78 -1.26
C ILE A 88 -1.50 -4.62 -2.78
N HIS A 89 -2.38 -3.77 -3.30
CA HIS A 89 -2.41 -3.48 -4.74
C HIS A 89 -2.76 -2.02 -5.07
N CYS A 90 -2.26 -1.57 -6.22
CA CYS A 90 -2.68 -0.35 -6.90
C CYS A 90 -3.26 -0.76 -8.26
N TYR A 91 -2.93 -0.04 -9.33
CA TYR A 91 -3.26 -0.46 -10.69
C TYR A 91 -2.26 -1.49 -11.23
N GLY A 92 -0.99 -1.08 -11.42
CA GLY A 92 0.05 -1.92 -12.03
C GLY A 92 0.87 -2.76 -11.06
N GLY A 93 0.80 -2.48 -9.75
CA GLY A 93 1.63 -3.15 -8.75
C GLY A 93 3.14 -2.89 -8.88
N LEU A 94 3.52 -1.71 -9.40
CA LEU A 94 4.92 -1.32 -9.65
C LEU A 94 5.32 -0.04 -8.90
N GLY A 95 4.46 0.97 -8.86
CA GLY A 95 4.73 2.23 -8.13
C GLY A 95 4.23 2.19 -6.69
N ARG A 96 2.99 2.63 -6.48
CA ARG A 96 2.37 2.83 -5.15
C ARG A 96 2.45 1.60 -4.22
N SER A 97 2.16 0.40 -4.72
CA SER A 97 2.25 -0.82 -3.89
C SER A 97 3.68 -1.16 -3.50
N CYS A 98 4.64 -0.98 -4.42
CA CYS A 98 6.06 -1.16 -4.12
C CYS A 98 6.53 -0.10 -3.12
N LEU A 99 6.09 1.16 -3.26
CA LEU A 99 6.40 2.22 -2.31
C LEU A 99 5.96 1.85 -0.88
N VAL A 100 4.70 1.44 -0.70
CA VAL A 100 4.18 1.04 0.62
C VAL A 100 4.95 -0.17 1.17
N ALA A 101 5.21 -1.18 0.33
CA ALA A 101 6.00 -2.34 0.74
C ALA A 101 7.44 -1.96 1.15
N ALA A 102 8.06 -1.00 0.45
CA ALA A 102 9.38 -0.49 0.80
C ALA A 102 9.36 0.25 2.15
N CYS A 103 8.37 1.10 2.39
CA CYS A 103 8.22 1.79 3.67
C CYS A 103 8.06 0.80 4.82
N LEU A 104 7.30 -0.28 4.62
CA LEU A 104 7.16 -1.35 5.61
C LEU A 104 8.50 -2.04 5.90
N LEU A 105 9.29 -2.37 4.88
CA LEU A 105 10.62 -2.97 5.07
C LEU A 105 11.56 -2.03 5.83
N LEU A 106 11.55 -0.73 5.50
CA LEU A 106 12.37 0.28 6.20
C LEU A 106 11.91 0.51 7.64
N GLN A 107 10.62 0.35 7.94
CA GLN A 107 10.06 0.45 9.29
C GLN A 107 10.31 -0.80 10.13
N LEU A 108 10.44 -1.98 9.51
CA LEU A 108 10.71 -3.24 10.20
C LEU A 108 12.21 -3.49 10.44
N SER A 109 13.08 -2.75 9.76
CA SER A 109 14.53 -2.93 9.86
C SER A 109 15.25 -1.59 9.77
N ASP A 110 15.97 -1.23 10.83
CA ASP A 110 16.79 -0.02 10.87
C ASP A 110 18.09 -0.14 10.07
N THR A 111 18.51 -1.37 9.76
CA THR A 111 19.77 -1.64 9.07
C THR A 111 19.65 -1.59 7.54
N LEU A 112 18.46 -1.75 6.98
CA LEU A 112 18.25 -1.68 5.54
C LEU A 112 18.35 -0.22 5.05
N ALA A 113 19.19 0.04 4.07
CA ALA A 113 19.22 1.33 3.38
C ALA A 113 18.08 1.42 2.34
N PRO A 114 17.50 2.61 2.08
CA PRO A 114 16.48 2.80 1.04
C PRO A 114 16.83 2.17 -0.31
N GLN A 115 18.09 2.33 -0.74
CA GLN A 115 18.58 1.77 -1.99
C GLN A 115 18.50 0.23 -2.05
N GLN A 116 18.83 -0.47 -0.96
CA GLN A 116 18.77 -1.94 -0.89
C GLN A 116 17.31 -2.43 -0.97
N VAL A 117 16.39 -1.69 -0.36
CA VAL A 117 14.95 -1.99 -0.41
C VAL A 117 14.40 -1.78 -1.82
N ILE A 118 14.80 -0.69 -2.49
CA ILE A 118 14.43 -0.40 -3.87
C ILE A 118 14.92 -1.52 -4.80
N GLU A 119 16.17 -1.96 -4.65
CA GLU A 119 16.74 -3.08 -5.41
C GLU A 119 15.99 -4.39 -5.16
N SER A 120 15.64 -4.68 -3.91
CA SER A 120 14.84 -5.86 -3.55
C SER A 120 13.48 -5.86 -4.27
N LEU A 121 12.79 -4.72 -4.32
CA LEU A 121 11.53 -4.60 -5.04
C LEU A 121 11.68 -4.64 -6.56
N ARG A 122 12.77 -4.10 -7.10
CA ARG A 122 13.08 -4.22 -8.53
C ARG A 122 13.39 -5.66 -8.93
N ASN A 123 14.06 -6.42 -8.07
CA ASN A 123 14.27 -7.85 -8.30
C ASN A 123 12.94 -8.63 -8.27
N LEU A 124 12.03 -8.26 -7.37
CA LEU A 124 10.73 -8.93 -7.24
C LEU A 124 9.74 -8.56 -8.36
N ARG A 125 9.71 -7.30 -8.80
CA ARG A 125 8.64 -6.74 -9.66
C ARG A 125 9.14 -6.17 -10.99
N GLY A 126 10.44 -6.25 -11.26
CA GLY A 126 11.10 -5.70 -12.44
C GLY A 126 11.65 -4.28 -12.22
N SER A 127 12.51 -3.83 -13.14
CA SER A 127 13.22 -2.54 -13.07
C SER A 127 12.30 -1.32 -12.94
N GLY A 128 11.03 -1.44 -13.34
CA GLY A 128 10.00 -0.40 -13.19
C GLY A 128 9.42 -0.25 -11.78
N ALA A 129 9.90 -1.01 -10.77
CA ALA A 129 9.50 -0.80 -9.39
C ALA A 129 10.04 0.55 -8.86
N ILE A 130 9.19 1.27 -8.13
CA ILE A 130 9.40 2.68 -7.74
C ILE A 130 9.51 3.57 -8.99
N GLN A 131 8.36 4.09 -9.42
CA GLN A 131 8.17 4.58 -10.79
C GLN A 131 8.54 6.05 -11.00
N THR A 132 8.49 6.86 -9.95
CA THR A 132 8.68 8.31 -10.07
C THR A 132 9.72 8.82 -9.08
N ILE A 133 10.34 9.95 -9.44
CA ILE A 133 11.29 10.66 -8.55
C ILE A 133 10.62 11.01 -7.22
N LYS A 134 9.33 11.36 -7.22
CA LYS A 134 8.58 11.62 -5.98
C LYS A 134 8.56 10.40 -5.04
N GLN A 135 8.33 9.20 -5.58
CA GLN A 135 8.34 7.96 -4.79
C GLN A 135 9.75 7.61 -4.30
N TYR A 136 10.75 7.86 -5.14
CA TYR A 136 12.15 7.68 -4.76
C TYR A 136 12.55 8.60 -3.60
N ASN A 137 12.28 9.90 -3.71
CA ASN A 137 12.58 10.88 -2.67
C ASN A 137 11.84 10.54 -1.37
N PHE A 138 10.55 10.18 -1.47
CA PHE A 138 9.77 9.77 -0.29
C PHE A 138 10.45 8.65 0.50
N LEU A 139 11.05 7.65 -0.17
CA LEU A 139 11.75 6.56 0.50
C LEU A 139 13.06 6.99 1.17
N HIS A 140 13.79 7.92 0.56
CA HIS A 140 15.01 8.45 1.14
C HIS A 140 14.72 9.31 2.37
N ASP A 141 13.63 10.07 2.34
CA ASP A 141 13.24 10.97 3.43
C ASP A 141 12.34 10.24 4.47
N PHE A 142 11.96 8.98 4.23
CA PHE A 142 10.92 8.27 4.98
C PHE A 142 11.20 8.23 6.48
N ARG A 143 12.41 7.83 6.90
CA ARG A 143 12.75 7.67 8.32
C ARG A 143 12.76 9.00 9.07
N GLU A 144 13.28 10.05 8.44
CA GLU A 144 13.28 11.39 9.03
C GLU A 144 11.85 11.92 9.19
N ASN A 145 11.04 11.81 8.14
CA ASN A 145 9.64 12.21 8.17
C ASN A 145 8.84 11.41 9.21
N LEU A 146 9.08 10.10 9.31
CA LEU A 146 8.45 9.24 10.30
C LEU A 146 8.82 9.67 11.73
N ALA A 147 10.11 9.88 12.00
CA ALA A 147 10.57 10.32 13.32
C ALA A 147 9.97 11.68 13.70
N ALA A 148 9.91 12.63 12.75
CA ALA A 148 9.29 13.92 12.96
C ALA A 148 7.78 13.78 13.26
N HIS A 149 7.07 12.94 12.51
CA HIS A 149 5.64 12.70 12.73
C HIS A 149 5.36 12.12 14.12
N LEU A 150 6.07 11.06 14.51
CA LEU A 150 5.91 10.43 15.82
C LEU A 150 6.20 11.41 16.96
N ALA A 151 7.23 12.25 16.85
CA ALA A 151 7.53 13.27 17.85
C ALA A 151 6.40 14.30 18.01
N THR A 152 5.71 14.66 16.92
CA THR A 152 4.58 15.60 16.96
C THR A 152 3.34 14.99 17.62
N GLU A 153 3.02 13.72 17.35
CA GLU A 153 1.90 13.03 17.98
C GLU A 153 2.11 12.86 19.49
N ASP A 154 3.33 12.49 19.88
CA ASP A 154 3.75 12.38 21.28
C ASP A 154 3.58 13.69 22.06
N ALA A 155 3.93 14.82 21.44
CA ALA A 155 3.77 16.14 22.03
C ALA A 155 2.29 16.53 22.17
N ALA A 156 1.46 16.18 21.19
CA ALA A 156 0.02 16.43 21.21
C ALA A 156 -0.68 15.63 22.33
N LEU A 157 -0.36 14.33 22.47
CA LEU A 157 -0.92 13.46 23.52
C LEU A 157 -0.57 13.96 24.94
N ARG A 158 0.67 14.40 25.16
CA ARG A 158 1.10 14.98 26.45
C ARG A 158 0.39 16.30 26.77
N SER A 159 0.05 17.09 25.76
CA SER A 159 -0.66 18.36 25.92
C SER A 159 -2.15 18.17 26.18
N ALA A 160 -2.77 17.16 25.57
CA ALA A 160 -4.20 16.84 25.76
C ALA A 160 -4.50 16.13 27.10
N SER A 161 -3.48 15.65 27.80
CA SER A 161 -3.61 15.00 29.12
C SER A 161 -3.44 15.97 30.30
N ARG A 162 -3.34 17.29 30.05
CA ARG A 162 -3.29 18.36 31.06
C ARG A 162 -4.56 19.18 31.03
#